data_AF-A0AAU5JHZ0-F1
#
_entry.id   AF-A0AAU5JHZ0-F1
#
_cell.length_a   1.000
_cell.length_b   1.000
_cell.length_c   1.000
_cell.angle_alpha   90.00
_cell.angle_beta   90.00
_cell.angle_gamma   90.00
#
_symmetry.space_group_name_H-M   'P 1'
#
loop_
_entity.id
_entity.type
_entity.pdbx_description
1 polymer ?
#
loop_
_entity_poly.entity_id
_entity_poly.type
_entity_poly.pdbx_seq_one_letter_code
_entity_poly.pdbx_strand_id
1 'polypeptide(L)' 'MDRDGRNQQQALAGAPDDGYRHRYCRRCGKPLTAPQSRRRGWGPDCDPTRRPQPAPARDIDQDAIPGT' A
#
# COMPACT_ATOMS: atom_id res chain seq x y z
N MET A 1 45.55 20.45 -0.55
CA MET A 1 44.77 19.22 -0.76
C MET A 1 43.34 19.60 -0.43
N ASP A 2 42.49 19.98 -1.38
CA ASP A 2 41.20 20.57 -1.01
C ASP A 2 40.12 20.09 -1.98
N ARG A 3 39.71 18.82 -1.77
CA ARG A 3 38.52 18.21 -2.37
C ARG A 3 37.35 18.35 -1.39
N ASP A 4 36.81 19.56 -1.24
CA ASP A 4 35.51 19.74 -0.55
C ASP A 4 34.42 20.05 -1.57
N GLY A 5 34.15 19.03 -2.36
CA GLY A 5 32.98 18.97 -3.23
C GLY A 5 32.28 17.65 -2.94
N ARG A 6 30.95 17.72 -2.85
CA ARG A 6 29.99 16.59 -2.80
C ARG A 6 29.51 16.16 -1.41
N ASN A 7 28.87 17.05 -0.63
CA ASN A 7 27.80 16.58 0.26
C ASN A 7 26.77 17.64 0.67
N GLN A 8 26.30 18.46 -0.29
CA GLN A 8 25.05 19.20 -0.07
C GLN A 8 23.96 18.48 -0.84
N GLN A 9 23.42 17.42 -0.23
CA GLN A 9 22.20 16.81 -0.72
C GLN A 9 21.11 17.89 -0.68
N GLN A 10 20.73 18.38 -1.85
CA GLN A 10 19.68 19.38 -1.98
C GLN A 10 18.36 18.73 -1.56
N ALA A 11 17.85 19.12 -0.39
CA ALA A 11 16.56 18.68 0.08
C ALA A 11 15.53 19.06 -1.00
N LEU A 12 14.88 18.05 -1.56
CA LEU A 12 13.91 18.22 -2.64
C LEU A 12 12.71 19.01 -2.07
N ALA A 13 12.74 20.33 -2.20
CA ALA A 13 11.67 21.22 -1.79
C ALA A 13 10.44 20.93 -2.66
N GLY A 14 9.50 20.14 -2.12
CA GLY A 14 8.40 19.57 -2.88
C GLY A 14 7.18 19.21 -2.03
N ALA A 15 6.48 20.26 -1.59
CA ALA A 15 5.05 20.34 -1.22
C ALA A 15 4.58 19.78 0.15
N PRO A 16 3.70 20.51 0.88
CA PRO A 16 3.25 20.18 2.24
C PRO A 16 2.37 18.92 2.31
N ASP A 17 3.00 17.75 2.33
CA ASP A 17 2.46 16.44 2.77
C ASP A 17 3.63 15.50 3.16
N ASP A 18 4.72 16.09 3.63
CA ASP A 18 6.04 15.49 3.76
C ASP A 18 6.13 14.58 4.97
N GLY A 19 5.79 13.31 4.79
CA GLY A 19 5.94 12.36 5.89
C GLY A 19 6.17 10.91 5.51
N TYR A 20 6.60 10.60 4.29
CA TYR A 20 6.75 9.25 3.69
C TYR A 20 5.57 8.82 2.79
N ARG A 21 5.62 9.28 1.54
CA ARG A 21 4.92 8.61 0.43
C ARG A 21 5.84 7.52 -0.12
N HIS A 22 5.49 6.26 0.13
CA HIS A 22 6.24 5.12 -0.40
C HIS A 22 6.26 5.15 -1.93
N ARG A 23 7.44 5.14 -2.54
CA ARG A 23 7.58 5.06 -4.01
C ARG A 23 7.46 3.65 -4.54
N TYR A 24 7.77 2.66 -3.71
CA TYR A 24 7.81 1.24 -4.06
C TYR A 24 7.00 0.41 -3.06
N CYS A 25 6.44 -0.70 -3.52
CA CYS A 25 5.72 -1.63 -2.68
C CYS A 25 6.68 -2.32 -1.70
N ARG A 26 6.31 -2.33 -0.41
CA ARG A 26 7.08 -3.01 0.65
C ARG A 26 7.19 -4.53 0.48
N ARG A 27 6.30 -5.17 -0.29
CA ARG A 27 6.32 -6.63 -0.53
C ARG A 27 7.17 -7.02 -1.73
N CYS A 28 6.89 -6.39 -2.87
CA CYS A 28 7.39 -6.83 -4.17
C CYS A 28 8.34 -5.84 -4.84
N GLY A 29 8.61 -4.69 -4.21
CA GLY A 29 9.52 -3.66 -4.74
C GLY A 29 9.02 -2.92 -5.99
N LYS A 30 7.84 -3.27 -6.53
CA LYS A 30 7.28 -2.62 -7.72
C LYS A 30 6.92 -1.16 -7.46
N PRO A 31 7.08 -0.26 -8.45
CA PRO A 31 6.74 1.15 -8.30
C PRO A 31 5.25 1.34 -8.05
N LEU A 32 4.92 2.23 -7.09
CA LEU A 32 3.54 2.57 -6.75
C LEU A 32 3.11 3.80 -7.54
N THR A 33 2.12 3.63 -8.41
CA THR A 33 1.56 4.72 -9.25
C THR A 33 0.35 5.39 -8.59
N ALA A 34 -0.49 4.60 -7.91
CA ALA A 34 -1.70 5.10 -7.26
C ALA A 34 -1.38 5.88 -5.97
N PRO A 35 -2.00 7.05 -5.72
CA PRO A 35 -1.78 7.85 -4.51
C PRO A 35 -2.08 7.09 -3.21
N GLN A 36 -3.15 6.29 -3.18
CA GLN A 36 -3.50 5.47 -2.02
C GLN A 36 -2.44 4.40 -1.73
N SER A 37 -1.91 3.76 -2.78
CA SER A 37 -0.80 2.82 -2.64
C SER A 37 0.44 3.50 -2.09
N ARG A 38 0.78 4.70 -2.58
CA ARG A 38 1.91 5.49 -2.05
C ARG A 38 1.74 5.85 -0.58
N ARG A 39 0.51 6.20 -0.16
CA ARG A 39 0.20 6.48 1.25
C ARG A 39 0.34 5.24 2.13
N ARG A 40 -0.08 4.05 1.66
CA ARG A 40 -0.07 2.80 2.44
C ARG A 40 1.22 1.98 2.33
N GLY A 41 2.03 2.23 1.30
CA GLY A 41 3.24 1.46 1.02
C GLY A 41 3.01 0.08 0.41
N TRP A 42 1.80 -0.19 -0.07
CA TRP A 42 1.45 -1.48 -0.65
C TRP A 42 0.79 -1.32 -2.02
N GLY A 43 1.18 -2.18 -2.96
CA GLY A 43 0.50 -2.30 -4.24
C GLY A 43 -0.89 -2.91 -4.09
N PRO A 44 -1.76 -2.76 -5.09
CA PRO A 44 -3.16 -3.24 -5.04
C PRO A 44 -3.28 -4.74 -4.78
N ASP A 45 -2.26 -5.53 -5.12
CA ASP A 45 -2.25 -6.96 -4.88
C ASP A 45 -1.49 -7.37 -3.61
N CYS A 46 -0.63 -6.48 -3.11
CA CYS A 46 0.30 -6.80 -2.02
C CYS A 46 -0.14 -6.27 -0.66
N ASP A 47 -1.23 -5.50 -0.58
CA ASP A 47 -1.75 -4.94 0.66
C ASP A 47 -2.27 -6.06 1.58
N PRO A 48 -1.66 -6.27 2.76
CA PRO A 48 -2.09 -7.31 3.70
C PRO A 48 -3.47 -7.04 4.31
N THR A 49 -3.95 -5.80 4.24
CA THR A 49 -5.29 -5.42 4.73
C THR A 49 -6.37 -5.59 3.67
N ARG A 50 -6.00 -5.93 2.43
CA ARG A 50 -6.96 -6.12 1.35
C ARG A 50 -7.88 -7.30 1.67
N ARG A 51 -9.15 -6.98 1.84
CA ARG A 51 -10.22 -7.98 1.96
C ARG A 51 -10.77 -8.28 0.57
N PRO A 52 -11.04 -9.56 0.24
CA PRO A 52 -11.81 -9.89 -0.95
C PRO A 52 -13.19 -9.24 -0.86
N GLN A 53 -13.76 -8.91 -2.02
CA GLN A 53 -15.13 -8.41 -2.06
C GLN A 53 -16.09 -9.49 -1.54
N PRO A 54 -17.10 -9.13 -0.74
CA PRO A 54 -18.10 -10.09 -0.32
C PRO A 54 -18.76 -10.71 -1.56
N ALA A 55 -18.96 -12.02 -1.52
CA ALA A 55 -19.73 -12.71 -2.56
C ALA A 55 -21.15 -12.12 -2.62
N PRO A 56 -21.79 -12.13 -3.80
CA PRO A 56 -23.19 -11.72 -3.90
C PRO A 56 -24.04 -12.60 -2.97
N ALA A 57 -24.99 -11.95 -2.29
CA ALA A 57 -26.00 -12.64 -1.48
C ALA A 57 -26.71 -13.67 -2.36
N ARG A 58 -26.82 -14.88 -1.84
CA ARG A 58 -27.48 -16.01 -2.49
C ARG A 58 -28.43 -16.58 -1.47
N ASP A 59 -29.67 -16.74 -1.88
CA ASP A 59 -30.68 -17.41 -1.07
C ASP A 59 -30.32 -18.89 -1.08
N ILE A 60 -29.83 -19.39 0.06
CA ILE A 60 -29.49 -20.79 0.24
C ILE A 60 -30.46 -21.31 1.29
N ASP A 61 -31.26 -22.28 0.88
CA ASP A 61 -32.09 -23.05 1.80
C ASP A 61 -31.17 -23.88 2.69
N GLN A 62 -30.92 -23.40 3.90
CA GLN A 62 -30.11 -24.10 4.89
C GLN A 62 -31.03 -24.99 5.72
N ASP A 63 -30.90 -26.30 5.56
CA ASP A 63 -31.54 -27.26 6.45
C ASP A 63 -31.15 -26.99 7.91
N ALA A 64 -32.13 -27.07 8.79
CA ALA A 64 -31.88 -26.98 10.21
C ALA A 64 -30.96 -28.13 10.66
N ILE A 65 -29.88 -27.80 11.38
CA ILE A 65 -29.02 -28.82 11.96
C ILE A 65 -29.83 -29.53 13.07
N PRO A 66 -29.96 -30.86 13.04
CA PRO A 66 -30.67 -31.59 14.09
C PRO A 66 -29.93 -31.42 15.42
N GLY A 67 -30.63 -30.89 16.42
CA GLY A 67 -30.18 -30.84 17.82
C GLY A 67 -30.80 -31.99 18.61
N THR A 68 -29.99 -32.68 19.42
CA THR A 68 -30.43 -33.68 20.40
C THR A 68 -30.94 -33.04 21.68
#